data_AF-A0A960LXN9-F1
#
_entry.id   AF-A0A960LXN9-F1
#
_cell.length_a   1.000
_cell.length_b   1.000
_cell.length_c   1.000
_cell.angle_alpha   90.00
_cell.angle_beta   90.00
_cell.angle_gamma   90.00
#
_symmetry.space_group_name_H-M   'P 1'
#
loop_
_entity.id
_entity.type
_entity.pdbx_description
1 polymer ?
#
loop_
_entity_poly.entity_id
_entity_poly.type
_entity_poly.pdbx_seq_one_letter_code
_entity_poly.pdbx_strand_id
1 'polypeptide(L)'
;SKTSETVVDIVEGMQFDRGYLSQHFVNNTESITCEFEKPLILVYEDKISSAQPLVPLLEQVSKANRPLIIIAENIEGEALSTLVVNKLRGVINVCAVKAPGYGDRRKAMLEDIAILTGGKAFMKDLGEKLEDISIKDLGTAKKVIINNEDTTVIEGAGKTADIKNRCDQIRKEIEITSSDYDKEKLSERLAKLAGGIAVVKVGAA
;
A
#
# COMPACT_ATOMS: atom_id res chain seq x y z
N SER A 1 -21.20 -1.05 -36.48
CA SER A 1 -21.02 -1.90 -35.30
C SER A 1 -19.61 -1.71 -34.79
N LYS A 2 -19.42 -0.95 -33.71
CA LYS A 2 -18.09 -0.82 -33.08
C LYS A 2 -17.92 -2.03 -32.18
N THR A 3 -17.03 -2.93 -32.57
CA THR A 3 -16.60 -4.05 -31.75
C THR A 3 -16.02 -3.51 -30.44
N SER A 4 -16.65 -3.87 -29.32
CA SER A 4 -16.09 -3.69 -27.98
C SER A 4 -14.86 -4.57 -27.86
N GLU A 5 -13.67 -4.02 -28.06
CA GLU A 5 -12.41 -4.74 -27.85
C GLU A 5 -12.09 -4.74 -26.34
N THR A 6 -12.03 -5.94 -25.75
CA THR A 6 -11.48 -6.13 -24.42
C THR A 6 -9.96 -6.08 -24.52
N VAL A 7 -9.34 -5.12 -23.83
CA VAL A 7 -7.87 -4.96 -23.80
C VAL A 7 -7.33 -5.43 -22.46
N VAL A 8 -6.29 -6.25 -22.49
CA VAL A 8 -5.54 -6.68 -21.31
C VAL A 8 -4.20 -5.99 -21.32
N ASP A 9 -3.97 -5.09 -20.37
CA ASP A 9 -2.71 -4.38 -20.18
C ASP A 9 -1.99 -4.94 -18.95
N ILE A 10 -0.70 -5.27 -19.06
CA ILE A 10 0.13 -5.57 -17.89
C ILE A 10 0.78 -4.25 -17.45
N VAL A 11 0.50 -3.85 -16.21
CA VAL A 11 1.01 -2.60 -15.63
C VAL A 11 1.84 -2.89 -14.38
N GLU A 12 2.73 -1.98 -14.01
CA GLU A 12 3.48 -2.12 -12.76
C GLU A 12 2.51 -2.10 -11.56
N GLY A 13 2.71 -2.96 -10.58
CA GLY A 13 1.80 -3.07 -9.43
C GLY A 13 2.13 -4.27 -8.55
N MET A 14 1.45 -4.36 -7.40
CA MET A 14 1.63 -5.42 -6.41
C MET A 14 0.31 -5.75 -5.71
N GLN A 15 0.11 -7.03 -5.40
CA GLN A 15 -0.92 -7.47 -4.45
C GLN A 15 -0.29 -8.12 -3.22
N PHE A 16 -0.86 -7.86 -2.04
CA PHE A 16 -0.49 -8.53 -0.80
C PHE A 16 -1.71 -8.83 0.08
N ASP A 17 -1.58 -9.89 0.86
CA ASP A 17 -2.68 -10.60 1.53
C ASP A 17 -3.03 -9.93 2.87
N ARG A 18 -3.37 -8.65 2.80
CA ARG A 18 -3.86 -7.84 3.93
C ARG A 18 -5.03 -6.97 3.48
N GLY A 19 -6.21 -7.25 3.98
CA GLY A 19 -7.41 -6.45 3.75
C GLY A 19 -7.54 -5.26 4.71
N TYR A 20 -8.66 -4.55 4.58
CA TYR A 20 -9.01 -3.44 5.45
C TYR A 20 -9.18 -3.88 6.91
N LEU A 21 -8.82 -3.01 7.85
CA LEU A 21 -9.01 -3.28 9.29
C LEU A 21 -10.45 -3.06 9.77
N SER A 22 -11.28 -2.40 8.97
CA SER A 22 -12.70 -2.19 9.25
C SER A 22 -13.51 -2.11 7.97
N GLN A 23 -14.64 -2.82 7.92
CA GLN A 23 -15.61 -2.72 6.84
C GLN A 23 -16.17 -1.30 6.67
N HIS A 24 -16.08 -0.46 7.70
CA HIS A 24 -16.51 0.94 7.61
C HIS A 24 -15.68 1.76 6.61
N PHE A 25 -14.50 1.30 6.18
CA PHE A 25 -13.72 1.95 5.13
C PHE A 25 -14.25 1.70 3.71
N VAL A 26 -15.11 0.70 3.50
CA VAL A 26 -15.71 0.38 2.19
C VAL A 26 -16.38 1.63 1.59
N ASN A 27 -16.07 1.90 0.33
CA ASN A 27 -16.66 3.00 -0.45
C ASN A 27 -17.30 2.51 -1.76
N ASN A 28 -17.02 1.28 -2.18
CA ASN A 28 -17.78 0.56 -3.19
C ASN A 28 -18.61 -0.54 -2.53
N THR A 29 -19.91 -0.29 -2.37
CA THR A 29 -20.83 -1.22 -1.70
C THR A 29 -21.23 -2.41 -2.56
N GLU A 30 -21.07 -2.32 -3.88
CA GLU A 30 -21.39 -3.43 -4.80
C GLU A 30 -20.33 -4.53 -4.72
N SER A 31 -19.06 -4.14 -4.75
CA SER A 31 -17.93 -5.08 -4.67
C SER A 31 -17.46 -5.31 -3.22
N ILE A 32 -17.98 -4.56 -2.26
CA ILE A 32 -17.54 -4.55 -0.84
C ILE A 32 -16.02 -4.31 -0.77
N THR A 33 -15.58 -3.24 -1.42
CA THR A 33 -14.16 -2.84 -1.45
C THR A 33 -13.97 -1.37 -1.12
N CYS A 34 -12.73 -1.05 -0.76
CA CYS A 34 -12.24 0.31 -0.69
C CYS A 34 -11.40 0.57 -1.94
N GLU A 35 -11.88 1.45 -2.81
CA GLU A 35 -11.23 1.83 -4.06
C GLU A 35 -10.82 3.30 -4.02
N PHE A 36 -9.55 3.60 -4.21
CA PHE A 36 -9.04 4.96 -4.24
C PHE A 36 -8.23 5.24 -5.50
N GLU A 37 -8.55 6.35 -6.16
CA GLU A 37 -7.78 6.91 -7.26
C GLU A 37 -6.76 7.90 -6.71
N LYS A 38 -5.51 7.81 -7.19
CA LYS A 38 -4.39 8.67 -6.77
C LYS A 38 -4.28 8.84 -5.24
N PRO A 39 -4.31 7.76 -4.43
CA PRO A 39 -4.17 7.89 -2.99
C PRO A 39 -2.76 8.31 -2.60
N LEU A 40 -2.64 8.92 -1.43
CA LEU A 40 -1.40 9.02 -0.67
C LEU A 40 -1.23 7.73 0.14
N ILE A 41 -0.01 7.20 0.20
CA ILE A 41 0.28 5.91 0.83
C ILE A 41 1.35 6.11 1.91
N LEU A 42 0.94 5.94 3.18
CA LEU A 42 1.84 5.90 4.33
C LEU A 42 2.29 4.47 4.57
N VAL A 43 3.61 4.29 4.65
CA VAL A 43 4.26 3.01 4.96
C VAL A 43 5.03 3.17 6.28
N TYR A 44 4.49 2.64 7.37
CA TYR A 44 5.00 2.87 8.73
C TYR A 44 5.28 1.55 9.46
N GLU A 45 6.49 1.33 9.95
CA GLU A 45 6.88 0.00 10.47
C GLU A 45 6.24 -0.35 11.82
N ASP A 46 5.89 0.64 12.65
CA ASP A 46 5.44 0.42 14.03
C ASP A 46 3.90 0.44 14.16
N LYS A 47 3.41 0.09 15.35
CA LYS A 47 1.98 0.14 15.69
C LYS A 47 1.50 1.59 15.87
N ILE A 48 0.25 1.83 15.48
CA ILE A 48 -0.44 3.11 15.68
C ILE A 48 -1.68 2.86 16.54
N SER A 49 -1.59 3.20 17.83
CA SER A 49 -2.67 3.00 18.82
C SER A 49 -3.39 4.28 19.22
N SER A 50 -2.70 5.42 19.19
CA SER A 50 -3.29 6.75 19.42
C SER A 50 -3.42 7.54 18.13
N ALA A 51 -4.50 8.33 18.04
CA ALA A 51 -4.72 9.21 16.90
C ALA A 51 -3.88 10.49 16.98
N GLN A 52 -3.43 10.90 18.17
CA GLN A 52 -2.75 12.18 18.38
C GLN A 52 -1.52 12.37 17.46
N PRO A 53 -0.62 11.37 17.31
CA PRO A 53 0.52 11.51 16.41
C PRO A 53 0.16 11.55 14.92
N LEU A 54 -1.04 11.09 14.55
CA LEU A 54 -1.53 11.13 13.17
C LEU A 54 -2.16 12.48 12.80
N VAL A 55 -2.61 13.28 13.78
CA VAL A 55 -3.36 14.51 13.52
C VAL A 55 -2.65 15.45 12.53
N PRO A 56 -1.35 15.76 12.68
CA PRO A 56 -0.66 16.66 11.75
C PRO A 56 -0.67 16.14 10.30
N LEU A 57 -0.54 14.83 10.11
CA LEU A 57 -0.59 14.21 8.79
C LEU A 57 -2.02 14.23 8.22
N LEU A 58 -3.01 13.90 9.03
CA LEU A 58 -4.43 13.90 8.64
C LEU A 58 -4.90 15.30 8.20
N GLU A 59 -4.44 16.36 8.86
CA GLU A 59 -4.72 17.73 8.45
C GLU A 59 -4.11 18.07 7.09
N GLN A 60 -2.85 17.68 6.85
CA GLN A 60 -2.19 17.89 5.54
C GLN A 60 -2.94 17.15 4.42
N VAL A 61 -3.34 15.90 4.68
CA VAL A 61 -4.11 15.06 3.73
C VAL A 61 -5.49 15.67 3.45
N SER A 62 -6.21 16.11 4.49
CA SER A 62 -7.52 16.75 4.35
C SER A 62 -7.43 18.01 3.50
N LYS A 63 -6.42 18.87 3.73
CA LYS A 63 -6.15 20.06 2.91
C LYS A 63 -5.81 19.72 1.46
N ALA A 64 -5.10 18.61 1.23
CA ALA A 64 -4.78 18.14 -0.12
C ALA A 64 -6.00 17.54 -0.84
N ASN A 65 -7.07 17.22 -0.11
CA ASN A 65 -8.28 16.55 -0.60
C ASN A 65 -7.96 15.28 -1.41
N ARG A 66 -7.03 14.48 -0.89
CA ARG A 66 -6.63 13.20 -1.50
C ARG A 66 -6.92 12.05 -0.53
N PRO A 67 -7.31 10.86 -1.03
CA PRO A 67 -7.46 9.69 -0.17
C PRO A 67 -6.12 9.29 0.46
N LEU A 68 -6.18 8.71 1.66
CA LEU A 68 -5.02 8.21 2.39
C LEU A 68 -5.15 6.70 2.61
N ILE A 69 -4.07 5.99 2.38
CA ILE A 69 -3.93 4.58 2.75
C ILE A 69 -2.81 4.48 3.77
N ILE A 70 -3.10 3.86 4.90
CA ILE A 70 -2.15 3.66 5.99
C ILE A 70 -1.80 2.18 6.04
N ILE A 71 -0.55 1.86 5.77
CA ILE A 71 0.03 0.52 5.90
C ILE A 71 0.95 0.55 7.11
N ALA A 72 0.57 -0.13 8.19
CA ALA A 72 1.39 -0.19 9.40
C ALA A 72 1.45 -1.59 10.03
N GLU A 73 2.38 -1.85 10.96
CA GLU A 73 2.40 -3.14 11.67
C GLU A 73 1.02 -3.49 12.23
N ASN A 74 0.37 -2.51 12.86
CA ASN A 74 -1.01 -2.60 13.30
C ASN A 74 -1.59 -1.19 13.49
N ILE A 75 -2.90 -1.05 13.30
CA ILE A 75 -3.66 0.15 13.65
C ILE A 75 -4.82 -0.28 14.52
N GLU A 76 -4.86 0.19 15.76
CA GLU A 76 -5.81 -0.30 16.76
C GLU A 76 -6.31 0.79 17.72
N GLY A 77 -7.25 0.43 18.58
CA GLY A 77 -7.73 1.29 19.67
C GLY A 77 -8.32 2.63 19.20
N GLU A 78 -7.83 3.70 19.81
CA GLU A 78 -8.28 5.07 19.56
C GLU A 78 -7.96 5.52 18.13
N ALA A 79 -6.79 5.15 17.60
CA ALA A 79 -6.37 5.49 16.24
C ALA A 79 -7.36 4.95 15.21
N LEU A 80 -7.66 3.64 15.27
CA LEU A 80 -8.58 3.01 14.32
C LEU A 80 -9.99 3.62 14.41
N SER A 81 -10.49 3.81 15.63
CA SER A 81 -11.81 4.41 15.88
C SER A 81 -11.91 5.82 15.29
N THR A 82 -10.86 6.62 15.48
CA THR A 82 -10.78 7.99 14.96
C THR A 82 -10.77 8.01 13.43
N LEU A 83 -10.00 7.12 12.78
CA LEU A 83 -9.97 7.02 11.32
C LEU A 83 -11.35 6.65 10.76
N VAL A 84 -12.02 5.67 11.38
CA VAL A 84 -13.36 5.23 10.98
C VAL A 84 -14.37 6.38 11.12
N VAL A 85 -14.38 7.08 12.26
CA VAL A 85 -15.33 8.20 12.48
C VAL A 85 -15.08 9.34 11.49
N ASN A 86 -13.82 9.69 11.21
CA ASN A 86 -13.51 10.74 10.23
C ASN A 86 -13.92 10.36 8.80
N LYS A 87 -13.75 9.09 8.42
CA LYS A 87 -14.26 8.57 7.14
C LYS A 87 -15.78 8.66 7.06
N LEU A 88 -16.49 8.18 8.09
CA LEU A 88 -17.96 8.17 8.11
C LEU A 88 -18.56 9.60 8.09
N ARG A 89 -17.84 10.57 8.67
CA ARG A 89 -18.21 11.99 8.61
C ARG A 89 -17.82 12.68 7.30
N GLY A 90 -17.13 12.00 6.39
CA GLY A 90 -16.66 12.56 5.12
C GLY A 90 -15.52 13.57 5.26
N VAL A 91 -14.84 13.60 6.41
CA VAL A 91 -13.73 14.54 6.67
C VAL A 91 -12.48 14.13 5.89
N ILE A 92 -12.19 12.84 5.87
CA ILE A 92 -11.04 12.25 5.17
C ILE A 92 -11.45 10.91 4.56
N ASN A 93 -11.13 10.71 3.29
CA ASN A 93 -11.19 9.40 2.68
C ASN A 93 -9.95 8.61 3.08
N VAL A 94 -10.10 7.63 3.97
CA VAL A 94 -8.97 6.85 4.50
C VAL A 94 -9.29 5.37 4.58
N CYS A 95 -8.28 4.53 4.38
CA CYS A 95 -8.32 3.11 4.70
C CYS A 95 -7.03 2.70 5.41
N ALA A 96 -7.16 1.85 6.44
CA ALA A 96 -6.02 1.32 7.18
C ALA A 96 -5.91 -0.19 6.97
N VAL A 97 -4.70 -0.65 6.68
CA VAL A 97 -4.36 -2.05 6.45
C VAL A 97 -3.13 -2.43 7.28
N LYS A 98 -3.05 -3.70 7.67
CA LYS A 98 -1.83 -4.24 8.29
C LYS A 98 -0.74 -4.42 7.25
N ALA A 99 0.50 -4.28 7.68
CA ALA A 99 1.66 -4.63 6.89
C ALA A 99 1.71 -6.15 6.63
N PRO A 100 2.14 -6.59 5.44
CA PRO A 100 2.35 -8.00 5.16
C PRO A 100 3.62 -8.54 5.85
N GLY A 101 3.63 -9.84 6.16
CA GLY A 101 4.76 -10.49 6.82
C GLY A 101 4.93 -10.16 8.31
N TYR A 102 6.05 -10.61 8.88
CA TYR A 102 6.45 -10.41 10.29
C TYR A 102 7.97 -10.23 10.39
N GLY A 103 8.45 -9.63 11.48
CA GLY A 103 9.89 -9.43 11.73
C GLY A 103 10.61 -8.71 10.58
N ASP A 104 11.83 -9.14 10.27
CA ASP A 104 12.64 -8.54 9.20
C ASP A 104 12.00 -8.66 7.82
N ARG A 105 11.22 -9.72 7.58
CA ARG A 105 10.46 -9.87 6.33
C ARG A 105 9.43 -8.76 6.17
N ARG A 106 8.76 -8.35 7.25
CA ARG A 106 7.83 -7.21 7.20
C ARG A 106 8.56 -5.93 6.84
N LYS A 107 9.73 -5.67 7.43
CA LYS A 107 10.54 -4.49 7.10
C LYS A 107 10.90 -4.47 5.62
N ALA A 108 11.38 -5.61 5.11
CA ALA A 108 11.75 -5.75 3.71
C ALA A 108 10.56 -5.56 2.75
N MET A 109 9.37 -6.09 3.11
CA MET A 109 8.15 -5.92 2.32
C MET A 109 7.59 -4.49 2.39
N LEU A 110 7.71 -3.80 3.53
CA LEU A 110 7.35 -2.38 3.63
C LEU A 110 8.26 -1.52 2.74
N GLU A 111 9.56 -1.80 2.72
CA GLU A 111 10.50 -1.16 1.81
C GLU A 111 10.13 -1.42 0.34
N ASP A 112 9.75 -2.66 -0.01
CA ASP A 112 9.29 -3.00 -1.37
C ASP A 112 8.06 -2.15 -1.77
N ILE A 113 7.08 -2.00 -0.87
CA ILE A 113 5.88 -1.18 -1.11
C ILE A 113 6.23 0.30 -1.25
N ALA A 114 7.13 0.82 -0.41
CA ALA A 114 7.58 2.20 -0.48
C ALA A 114 8.29 2.49 -1.82
N ILE A 115 9.20 1.60 -2.25
CA ILE A 115 9.90 1.72 -3.54
C ILE A 115 8.90 1.67 -4.70
N LEU A 116 7.97 0.72 -4.70
CA LEU A 116 6.93 0.61 -5.74
C LEU A 116 6.08 1.87 -5.84
N THR A 117 5.75 2.49 -4.71
CA THR A 117 4.87 3.66 -4.65
C THR A 117 5.63 4.99 -4.73
N GLY A 118 6.96 4.96 -4.76
CA GLY A 118 7.81 6.15 -4.76
C GLY A 118 7.79 6.94 -3.44
N GLY A 119 7.37 6.29 -2.35
CA GLY A 119 7.34 6.87 -1.01
C GLY A 119 8.53 6.42 -0.16
N LYS A 120 8.51 6.87 1.10
CA LYS A 120 9.46 6.45 2.12
C LYS A 120 8.83 5.40 3.04
N ALA A 121 9.60 4.37 3.40
CA ALA A 121 9.25 3.46 4.49
C ALA A 121 9.80 4.02 5.81
N PHE A 122 8.90 4.37 6.73
CA PHE A 122 9.24 4.90 8.04
C PHE A 122 9.56 3.75 8.99
N MET A 123 10.86 3.45 9.12
CA MET A 123 11.36 2.36 9.95
C MET A 123 11.57 2.83 11.38
N LYS A 124 11.24 1.96 12.34
CA LYS A 124 11.35 2.24 13.79
C LYS A 124 12.78 2.58 14.20
N ASP A 125 13.75 1.89 13.59
CA ASP A 125 15.17 2.00 13.94
C ASP A 125 15.78 3.35 13.49
N LEU A 126 15.09 4.10 12.63
CA LEU A 126 15.52 5.43 12.18
C LEU A 126 15.08 6.57 13.12
N GLY A 127 14.20 6.28 14.10
CA GLY A 127 13.78 7.24 15.12
C GLY A 127 12.84 8.36 14.62
N GLU A 128 12.28 8.21 13.42
CA GLU A 128 11.37 9.20 12.84
C GLU A 128 10.00 9.14 13.51
N LYS A 129 9.46 10.30 13.88
CA LYS A 129 8.16 10.40 14.54
C LYS A 129 7.06 10.58 13.52
N LEU A 130 5.91 9.94 13.77
CA LEU A 130 4.71 10.05 12.93
C LEU A 130 4.23 11.50 12.77
N GLU A 131 4.44 12.33 13.80
CA GLU A 131 4.09 13.75 13.84
C GLU A 131 4.89 14.60 12.84
N ASP A 132 6.11 14.16 12.49
CA ASP A 132 7.04 14.91 11.63
C ASP A 132 6.89 14.53 10.14
N ILE A 133 6.03 13.55 9.83
CA ILE A 133 5.84 13.05 8.45
C ILE A 133 5.15 14.11 7.59
N SER A 134 5.70 14.35 6.40
CA SER A 134 5.09 15.20 5.39
C SER A 134 4.40 14.39 4.31
N ILE A 135 3.35 14.96 3.70
CA ILE A 135 2.70 14.40 2.51
C ILE A 135 3.67 14.18 1.32
N LYS A 136 4.83 14.86 1.32
CA LYS A 136 5.87 14.71 0.29
C LYS A 136 6.64 13.39 0.41
N ASP A 137 6.65 12.79 1.59
CA ASP A 137 7.34 11.54 1.87
C ASP A 137 6.44 10.32 1.63
N LEU A 138 5.14 10.55 1.44
CA LEU A 138 4.17 9.51 1.16
C LEU A 138 4.29 9.01 -0.29
N GLY A 139 4.06 7.71 -0.46
CA GLY A 139 3.96 7.11 -1.78
C GLY A 139 2.65 7.46 -2.47
N THR A 140 2.54 7.10 -3.75
CA THR A 140 1.28 7.18 -4.49
C THR A 140 1.20 6.11 -5.57
N ALA A 141 0.01 5.91 -6.10
CA ALA A 141 -0.28 4.97 -7.18
C ALA A 141 -1.43 5.51 -8.03
N LYS A 142 -1.66 4.97 -9.22
CA LYS A 142 -2.83 5.33 -10.03
C LYS A 142 -4.11 4.95 -9.32
N LYS A 143 -4.20 3.69 -8.85
CA LYS A 143 -5.36 3.15 -8.14
C LYS A 143 -4.91 2.16 -7.06
N VAL A 144 -5.63 2.12 -5.95
CA VAL A 144 -5.51 1.05 -4.95
C VAL A 144 -6.89 0.49 -4.63
N ILE A 145 -6.97 -0.84 -4.56
CA ILE A 145 -8.19 -1.59 -4.24
C ILE A 145 -7.91 -2.45 -3.02
N ILE A 146 -8.77 -2.38 -2.02
CA ILE A 146 -8.62 -3.12 -0.76
C ILE A 146 -9.94 -3.84 -0.49
N ASN A 147 -9.88 -5.16 -0.36
CA ASN A 147 -11.02 -5.98 0.04
C ASN A 147 -10.79 -6.50 1.49
N ASN A 148 -11.56 -7.50 1.92
CA ASN A 148 -11.44 -8.06 3.27
C ASN A 148 -10.15 -8.85 3.52
N GLU A 149 -9.49 -9.31 2.45
CA GLU A 149 -8.35 -10.24 2.48
C GLU A 149 -7.08 -9.64 1.86
N ASP A 150 -7.22 -8.84 0.80
CA ASP A 150 -6.14 -8.36 -0.05
C ASP A 150 -6.12 -6.82 -0.19
N THR A 151 -4.91 -6.32 -0.46
CA THR A 151 -4.65 -4.99 -0.98
C THR A 151 -3.91 -5.09 -2.30
N THR A 152 -4.41 -4.39 -3.32
CA THR A 152 -3.89 -4.36 -4.67
C THR A 152 -3.52 -2.94 -5.07
N VAL A 153 -2.23 -2.69 -5.30
CA VAL A 153 -1.66 -1.39 -5.71
C VAL A 153 -1.37 -1.42 -7.20
N ILE A 154 -2.05 -0.56 -7.97
CA ILE A 154 -1.99 -0.53 -9.44
C ILE A 154 -1.28 0.74 -9.90
N GLU A 155 -0.24 0.58 -10.73
CA GLU A 155 0.63 1.63 -11.26
C GLU A 155 1.17 2.54 -10.14
N GLY A 156 2.06 1.99 -9.31
CA GLY A 156 2.79 2.76 -8.31
C GLY A 156 3.66 3.85 -8.95
N ALA A 157 3.88 4.96 -8.24
CA ALA A 157 4.68 6.08 -8.75
C ALA A 157 6.19 5.94 -8.49
N GLY A 158 6.66 4.75 -8.16
CA GLY A 158 8.08 4.44 -8.03
C GLY A 158 8.82 4.63 -9.34
N LYS A 159 10.10 5.02 -9.26
CA LYS A 159 10.94 5.11 -10.46
C LYS A 159 11.28 3.71 -10.92
N THR A 160 11.11 3.42 -12.22
CA THR A 160 11.46 2.12 -12.82
C THR A 160 12.89 1.69 -12.49
N ALA A 161 13.84 2.63 -12.39
CA ALA A 161 15.21 2.34 -11.99
C ALA A 161 15.32 1.83 -10.55
N ASP A 162 14.58 2.43 -9.60
CA ASP A 162 14.60 2.05 -8.19
C ASP A 162 13.94 0.68 -7.99
N ILE A 163 12.82 0.44 -8.68
CA ILE A 163 12.13 -0.87 -8.69
C ILE A 163 13.05 -1.94 -9.28
N LYS A 164 13.71 -1.67 -10.42
CA LYS A 164 14.65 -2.61 -11.04
C LYS A 164 15.83 -2.93 -10.12
N ASN A 165 16.42 -1.91 -9.50
CA ASN A 165 17.52 -2.08 -8.54
C ASN A 165 17.08 -2.95 -7.37
N ARG A 166 15.85 -2.75 -6.86
CA ARG A 166 15.30 -3.58 -5.79
C ARG A 166 15.10 -5.04 -6.21
N CYS A 167 14.56 -5.27 -7.41
CA CYS A 167 14.45 -6.61 -7.98
C CYS A 167 15.82 -7.29 -8.10
N ASP A 168 16.86 -6.57 -8.53
CA ASP A 168 18.21 -7.10 -8.66
C ASP A 168 18.86 -7.40 -7.30
N GLN A 169 18.57 -6.62 -6.26
CA GLN A 169 18.97 -6.94 -4.88
C GLN A 169 18.36 -8.27 -4.42
N ILE A 170 17.04 -8.44 -4.59
CA ILE A 170 16.34 -9.67 -4.19
C ILE A 170 16.85 -10.88 -4.97
N ARG A 171 17.14 -10.74 -6.27
CA ARG A 171 17.75 -11.81 -7.08
C ARG A 171 19.10 -12.27 -6.51
N LYS A 172 19.96 -11.33 -6.11
CA LYS A 172 21.24 -11.66 -5.48
C LYS A 172 21.04 -12.36 -4.13
N GLU A 173 20.08 -11.92 -3.32
CA GLU A 173 19.73 -12.57 -2.06
C GLU A 173 19.30 -14.04 -2.27
N ILE A 174 18.54 -14.32 -3.34
CA ILE A 174 18.12 -15.68 -3.71
C ILE A 174 19.32 -16.57 -4.06
N GLU A 175 20.32 -16.03 -4.77
CA GLU A 175 21.50 -16.78 -5.19
C GLU A 175 22.41 -17.16 -4.02
N ILE A 176 22.55 -16.28 -3.02
CA ILE A 176 23.47 -16.49 -1.90
C ILE A 176 22.86 -17.30 -0.75
N THR A 177 21.53 -17.35 -0.64
CA THR A 177 20.89 -18.13 0.44
C THR A 177 20.96 -19.63 0.14
N SER A 178 21.27 -20.42 1.18
CA SER A 178 21.25 -21.89 1.12
C SER A 178 19.92 -22.49 1.59
N SER A 179 19.00 -21.67 2.09
CA SER A 179 17.71 -22.08 2.66
C SER A 179 16.64 -22.07 1.58
N ASP A 180 16.08 -23.22 1.24
CA ASP A 180 15.01 -23.32 0.22
C ASP A 180 13.76 -22.54 0.64
N TYR A 181 13.47 -22.50 1.95
CA TYR A 181 12.41 -21.66 2.49
C TYR A 181 12.64 -20.18 2.17
N ASP A 182 13.85 -19.68 2.39
CA ASP A 182 14.16 -18.26 2.12
C ASP A 182 14.14 -17.98 0.62
N LYS A 183 14.63 -18.90 -0.22
CA LYS A 183 14.53 -18.79 -1.68
C LYS A 183 13.09 -18.66 -2.15
N GLU A 184 12.20 -19.50 -1.63
CA GLU A 184 10.77 -19.45 -1.95
C GLU A 184 10.20 -18.07 -1.58
N LYS A 185 10.48 -17.59 -0.37
CA LYS A 185 9.92 -16.33 0.13
C LYS A 185 10.50 -15.09 -0.53
N LEU A 186 11.77 -15.11 -0.93
CA LEU A 186 12.37 -14.07 -1.75
C LEU A 186 11.82 -14.11 -3.18
N SER A 187 11.57 -15.29 -3.74
CA SER A 187 10.98 -15.45 -5.07
C SER A 187 9.55 -14.92 -5.12
N GLU A 188 8.74 -15.16 -4.08
CA GLU A 188 7.41 -14.58 -3.93
C GLU A 188 7.46 -13.04 -3.92
N ARG A 189 8.39 -12.45 -3.17
CA ARG A 189 8.59 -10.99 -3.11
C ARG A 189 9.02 -10.43 -4.48
N LEU A 190 9.99 -11.09 -5.12
CA LEU A 190 10.46 -10.70 -6.45
C LEU A 190 9.32 -10.76 -7.47
N ALA A 191 8.51 -11.82 -7.46
CA ALA A 191 7.36 -11.96 -8.34
C ALA A 191 6.35 -10.83 -8.13
N LYS A 192 6.08 -10.44 -6.87
CA LYS A 192 5.19 -9.34 -6.53
C LYS A 192 5.69 -7.97 -7.00
N LEU A 193 7.01 -7.76 -7.10
CA LEU A 193 7.59 -6.51 -7.62
C LEU A 193 7.77 -6.51 -9.14
N ALA A 194 8.17 -7.63 -9.72
CA ALA A 194 8.53 -7.73 -11.14
C ALA A 194 7.36 -8.15 -12.05
N GLY A 195 6.37 -8.87 -11.52
CA GLY A 195 5.28 -9.47 -12.29
C GLY A 195 4.22 -8.48 -12.77
N GLY A 196 4.13 -7.32 -12.13
CA GLY A 196 3.07 -6.35 -12.41
C GLY A 196 1.67 -6.91 -12.12
N ILE A 197 0.65 -6.18 -12.55
CA ILE A 197 -0.76 -6.53 -12.45
C ILE A 197 -1.37 -6.51 -13.85
N ALA A 198 -2.08 -7.57 -14.22
CA ALA A 198 -2.91 -7.57 -15.42
C ALA A 198 -4.21 -6.80 -15.15
N VAL A 199 -4.43 -5.72 -15.90
CA VAL A 199 -5.66 -4.91 -15.85
C VAL A 199 -6.46 -5.19 -17.11
N VAL A 200 -7.65 -5.75 -16.93
CA VAL A 200 -8.60 -6.00 -18.02
C VAL A 200 -9.55 -4.81 -18.14
N LYS A 201 -9.48 -4.09 -19.26
CA LYS A 201 -10.42 -3.01 -19.59
C LYS A 201 -11.52 -3.58 -20.48
N VAL A 202 -12.70 -3.77 -19.89
CA VAL A 202 -13.88 -4.21 -20.64
C VAL A 202 -14.58 -3.00 -21.24
N GLY A 203 -14.63 -2.91 -22.57
CA GLY A 203 -15.42 -1.90 -23.26
C GLY A 203 -16.90 -2.22 -23.14
N ALA A 204 -17.65 -1.42 -22.38
CA ALA A 204 -19.12 -1.48 -22.41
C ALA A 204 -19.63 -0.85 -23.72
N ALA A 205 -20.62 -1.50 -24.33
CA ALA A 205 -21.28 -1.07 -25.57
C ALA A 205 -22.21 0.15 -25.36
#